data_AF-A0A4Q5SC65-F1
#
_entry.id   AF-A0A4Q5SC65-F1
#
_cell.length_a   1.000
_cell.length_b   1.000
_cell.length_c   1.000
_cell.angle_alpha   90.00
_cell.angle_beta   90.00
_cell.angle_gamma   90.00
#
_symmetry.space_group_name_H-M   'P 1'
#
loop_
_entity.id
_entity.type
_entity.pdbx_description
1 polymer ?
#
loop_
_entity_poly.entity_id
_entity_poly.type
_entity_poly.pdbx_seq_one_letter_code
_entity_poly.pdbx_strand_id
1 'polypeptide(L)'
;MHGTTTTARARRSRKAFWLKQLHTWHWISSAISLVGLLLFAITGFTLNHAADIEGSPQTVERAAQLPAPLLPAIRPDDAPDAKKPLPPMVAEWVEDNLDVTRARADAEWSADEIYLALPRPGGDGWVAIDRASGAITTEQTSRGWIAWLNDLHKGRNSGTVWK
;
A
#
# COMPACT_ATOMS: atom_id res chain seq x y z
N MET A 1 4.88 62.41 -33.20
CA MET A 1 5.56 61.89 -32.00
C MET A 1 4.73 60.76 -31.38
N HIS A 2 4.74 59.55 -31.93
CA HIS A 2 3.99 58.42 -31.37
C HIS A 2 4.77 57.12 -31.60
N GLY A 3 5.15 56.40 -30.55
CA GLY A 3 5.86 55.12 -30.73
C GLY A 3 6.35 54.39 -29.48
N THR A 4 6.50 55.05 -28.33
CA THR A 4 7.17 54.43 -27.15
C THR A 4 6.24 53.90 -26.06
N THR A 5 4.94 54.21 -26.10
CA THR A 5 4.01 53.89 -25.00
C THR A 5 3.52 52.44 -24.98
N THR A 6 3.39 51.78 -26.15
CA THR A 6 2.81 50.43 -26.26
C THR A 6 3.74 49.34 -25.69
N THR A 7 5.04 49.42 -25.96
CA THR A 7 6.06 48.45 -25.50
C THR A 7 6.26 48.49 -23.99
N ALA A 8 6.25 49.68 -23.39
CA ALA A 8 6.36 49.85 -21.94
C ALA A 8 5.14 49.27 -21.18
N ARG A 9 3.92 49.45 -21.73
CA ARG A 9 2.68 48.89 -21.17
C ARG A 9 2.64 47.36 -21.28
N ALA A 10 3.04 46.80 -22.43
CA ALA A 10 3.15 45.36 -22.62
C ALA A 10 4.19 44.72 -21.67
N ARG A 11 5.34 45.39 -21.44
CA ARG A 11 6.35 44.92 -20.48
C ARG A 11 5.87 44.97 -19.03
N ARG A 12 5.11 46.01 -18.63
CA ARG A 12 4.45 46.07 -17.30
C ARG A 12 3.39 44.98 -17.13
N SER A 13 2.59 44.70 -18.17
CA SER A 13 1.60 43.61 -18.20
C SER A 13 2.26 42.23 -18.00
N ARG A 14 3.36 41.94 -18.71
CA ARG A 14 4.12 40.69 -18.52
C ARG A 14 4.72 40.58 -17.12
N LYS A 15 5.31 41.66 -16.60
CA LYS A 15 5.83 41.69 -15.21
C LYS A 15 4.74 41.40 -14.19
N ALA A 16 3.57 42.03 -14.33
CA ALA A 16 2.43 41.81 -13.43
C ALA A 16 1.89 40.37 -13.54
N PHE A 17 1.88 39.78 -14.73
CA PHE A 17 1.52 38.36 -14.93
C PHE A 17 2.49 37.43 -14.19
N TRP A 18 3.81 37.60 -14.37
CA TRP A 18 4.81 36.77 -13.70
C TRP A 18 4.80 36.94 -12.18
N LEU A 19 4.58 38.16 -11.68
CA LEU A 19 4.40 38.40 -10.23
C LEU A 19 3.21 37.62 -9.65
N LYS A 20 2.07 37.62 -10.36
CA LYS A 20 0.91 36.81 -9.95
C LYS A 20 1.25 35.32 -9.98
N GLN A 21 1.92 34.85 -11.04
CA GLN A 21 2.26 33.44 -11.18
C GLN A 21 3.22 32.96 -10.09
N LEU A 22 4.27 33.73 -9.81
CA LEU A 22 5.23 33.43 -8.73
C LEU A 22 4.55 33.40 -7.36
N HIS A 23 3.65 34.35 -7.10
CA HIS A 23 2.89 34.36 -5.85
C HIS A 23 1.97 33.14 -5.75
N THR A 24 1.23 32.82 -6.82
CA THR A 24 0.37 31.64 -6.87
C THR A 24 1.17 30.35 -6.67
N TRP A 25 2.29 30.18 -7.36
CA TRP A 25 3.15 29.01 -7.19
C TRP A 25 3.74 28.93 -5.79
N HIS A 26 4.26 30.04 -5.27
CA HIS A 26 4.81 30.09 -3.92
C HIS A 26 3.76 29.67 -2.90
N TRP A 27 2.57 30.29 -2.93
CA TRP A 27 1.52 30.00 -1.97
C TRP A 27 1.02 28.56 -2.05
N ILE A 28 0.83 28.02 -3.27
CA ILE A 28 0.44 26.62 -3.47
C ILE A 28 1.55 25.68 -2.96
N SER A 29 2.81 25.91 -3.33
CA SER A 29 3.93 25.07 -2.89
C SER A 29 4.13 25.13 -1.39
N SER A 30 4.01 26.30 -0.76
CA SER A 30 4.15 26.48 0.67
C SER A 30 3.01 25.82 1.43
N ALA A 31 1.78 25.90 0.92
CA ALA A 31 0.64 25.20 1.50
C ALA A 31 0.85 23.67 1.44
N ILE A 32 1.28 23.14 0.30
CA ILE A 32 1.57 21.70 0.15
C ILE A 32 2.69 21.27 1.11
N SER A 33 3.80 22.03 1.17
CA SER A 33 4.92 21.74 2.07
C SER A 33 4.51 21.82 3.54
N LEU A 34 3.69 22.80 3.92
CA LEU A 34 3.19 22.94 5.29
C LEU A 34 2.30 21.76 5.67
N VAL A 35 1.37 21.36 4.79
CA VAL A 35 0.52 20.19 5.00
C VAL A 35 1.39 18.93 5.15
N GLY A 36 2.39 18.74 4.29
CA GLY A 36 3.33 17.62 4.38
C GLY A 36 4.10 17.61 5.70
N LEU A 37 4.61 18.76 6.15
CA LEU A 37 5.33 18.89 7.41
C LEU A 37 4.42 18.63 8.62
N LEU A 38 3.19 19.13 8.60
CA LEU A 38 2.20 18.88 9.65
C LEU A 38 1.84 17.40 9.72
N LEU A 39 1.57 16.75 8.59
CA LEU A 39 1.34 15.30 8.54
C LEU A 39 2.53 14.56 9.14
N PHE A 40 3.75 14.87 8.70
CA PHE A 40 4.97 14.24 9.21
C PHE A 40 5.15 14.43 10.72
N ALA A 41 4.95 15.65 11.23
CA ALA A 41 5.06 15.96 12.65
C ALA A 41 3.99 15.26 13.50
N ILE A 42 2.73 15.27 13.05
CA ILE A 42 1.62 14.59 13.73
C ILE A 42 1.87 13.08 13.78
N THR A 43 2.23 12.47 12.65
CA THR A 43 2.55 11.04 12.61
C THR A 43 3.79 10.69 13.43
N GLY A 44 4.78 11.58 13.48
CA GLY A 44 5.96 11.41 14.35
C GLY A 44 5.59 11.43 15.83
N PHE A 45 4.63 12.27 16.24
CA PHE A 45 4.11 12.27 17.59
C PHE A 45 3.33 10.99 17.92
N THR A 46 2.45 10.52 17.01
CA THR A 46 1.66 9.30 17.22
C THR A 46 2.55 8.05 17.28
N LEU A 47 3.64 8.02 16.52
CA LEU A 47 4.63 6.93 16.60
C LEU A 47 5.29 6.80 17.97
N ASN A 48 5.51 7.91 18.66
CA ASN A 48 6.10 7.90 20.01
C ASN A 48 5.08 7.50 21.10
N HIS A 49 3.79 7.51 20.79
CA HIS A 49 2.69 7.20 21.71
C HIS A 49 1.79 6.10 21.14
N ALA A 50 2.35 5.18 20.34
CA ALA A 50 1.56 4.20 19.60
C ALA A 50 0.69 3.33 20.51
N ALA A 51 1.18 2.98 21.70
CA ALA A 51 0.42 2.18 22.68
C ALA A 51 -0.80 2.92 23.25
N ASP A 52 -0.77 4.26 23.30
CA ASP A 52 -1.84 5.07 23.89
C ASP A 52 -2.83 5.60 22.85
N ILE A 53 -2.41 5.68 21.59
CA ILE A 53 -3.16 6.34 20.50
C ILE A 53 -3.65 5.35 19.43
N GLU A 54 -2.93 4.25 19.17
CA GLU A 54 -3.39 3.26 18.17
C GLU A 54 -4.62 2.50 18.69
N GLY A 55 -5.56 2.24 17.77
CA GLY A 55 -6.78 1.50 18.10
C GLY A 55 -6.49 0.02 18.33
N SER A 56 -7.38 -0.66 19.05
CA SER A 56 -7.29 -2.11 19.23
C SER A 56 -7.38 -2.84 17.89
N PRO A 57 -6.48 -3.79 17.60
CA PRO A 57 -6.48 -4.52 16.34
C PRO A 57 -7.80 -5.25 16.12
N GLN A 58 -8.30 -5.18 14.89
CA GLN A 58 -9.46 -5.93 14.42
C GLN A 58 -8.97 -7.06 13.51
N THR A 59 -9.19 -8.30 13.92
CA THR A 59 -8.75 -9.50 13.19
C THR A 59 -9.97 -10.20 12.60
N VAL A 60 -9.88 -10.55 11.32
CA VAL A 60 -10.91 -11.28 10.58
C VAL A 60 -10.28 -12.56 10.05
N GLU A 61 -10.79 -13.69 10.52
CA GLU A 61 -10.45 -15.02 9.99
C GLU A 61 -11.51 -15.46 8.99
N ARG A 62 -11.07 -16.13 7.91
CA ARG A 62 -11.96 -16.76 6.93
C ARG A 62 -11.41 -18.11 6.53
N ALA A 63 -12.32 -19.02 6.25
CA ALA A 63 -12.00 -20.30 5.64
C ALA A 63 -12.64 -20.37 4.24
N ALA A 64 -11.94 -21.00 3.31
CA ALA A 64 -12.41 -21.24 1.96
C ALA A 64 -11.89 -22.59 1.45
N GLN A 65 -12.40 -22.99 0.28
CA GLN A 65 -12.01 -24.23 -0.37
C GLN A 65 -11.56 -23.91 -1.79
N LEU A 66 -10.34 -24.31 -2.14
CA LEU A 66 -9.82 -24.17 -3.49
C LEU A 66 -10.67 -25.05 -4.45
N PRO A 67 -11.12 -24.51 -5.60
CA PRO A 67 -11.85 -25.27 -6.59
C PRO A 67 -11.06 -26.49 -7.07
N ALA A 68 -11.76 -27.62 -7.22
CA ALA A 68 -11.16 -28.89 -7.66
C ALA A 68 -10.31 -28.79 -8.95
N PRO A 69 -10.65 -27.97 -9.97
CA PRO A 69 -9.81 -27.80 -11.16
C PRO A 69 -8.45 -27.11 -10.89
N LEU A 70 -8.34 -26.34 -9.82
CA LEU A 70 -7.11 -25.61 -9.46
C LEU A 70 -6.19 -26.42 -8.55
N LEU A 71 -6.72 -27.37 -7.79
CA LEU A 71 -5.96 -28.20 -6.84
C LEU A 71 -4.74 -28.91 -7.46
N PRO A 72 -4.81 -29.48 -8.69
CA PRO A 72 -3.64 -30.13 -9.31
C PRO A 72 -2.41 -29.21 -9.45
N ALA A 73 -2.59 -27.89 -9.52
CA ALA A 73 -1.49 -26.93 -9.66
C ALA A 73 -0.66 -26.75 -8.39
N ILE A 74 -1.16 -27.19 -7.24
CA ILE A 74 -0.54 -26.99 -5.93
C ILE A 74 -0.33 -28.29 -5.13
N ARG A 75 -0.71 -29.44 -5.69
CA ARG A 75 -0.64 -30.74 -4.98
C ARG A 75 0.75 -31.02 -4.41
N PRO A 76 0.85 -31.74 -3.29
CA PRO A 76 2.13 -32.18 -2.73
C PRO A 76 2.97 -32.91 -3.77
N ASP A 77 4.26 -32.63 -3.76
CA ASP A 77 5.29 -33.24 -4.58
C ASP A 77 6.53 -33.51 -3.71
N ASP A 78 7.46 -34.34 -4.19
CA ASP A 78 8.71 -34.65 -3.49
C ASP A 78 9.76 -33.52 -3.61
N ALA A 79 9.33 -32.30 -3.96
CA ALA A 79 10.21 -31.15 -4.08
C ALA A 79 10.59 -30.61 -2.71
N PRO A 80 11.82 -30.07 -2.54
CA PRO A 80 12.20 -29.41 -1.31
C PRO A 80 11.40 -28.12 -1.09
N ASP A 81 11.33 -27.68 0.17
CA ASP A 81 10.74 -26.41 0.55
C ASP A 81 11.32 -25.26 -0.29
N ALA A 82 10.45 -24.39 -0.77
CA ALA A 82 10.82 -23.36 -1.72
C ALA A 82 10.03 -22.08 -1.49
N LYS A 83 10.65 -20.95 -1.83
CA LYS A 83 9.98 -19.65 -1.89
C LYS A 83 9.71 -19.31 -3.35
N LYS A 84 8.43 -19.32 -3.74
CA LYS A 84 8.00 -19.09 -5.13
C LYS A 84 6.54 -18.58 -5.18
N PRO A 85 6.14 -17.84 -6.22
CA PRO A 85 4.78 -17.32 -6.31
C PRO A 85 3.76 -18.45 -6.49
N LEU A 86 2.51 -18.18 -6.13
CA LEU A 86 1.38 -19.04 -6.46
C LEU A 86 1.23 -19.19 -7.99
N PRO A 87 0.76 -20.34 -8.50
CA PRO A 87 0.40 -20.46 -9.91
C PRO A 87 -0.62 -19.36 -10.29
N PRO A 88 -0.52 -18.74 -11.48
CA PRO A 88 -1.31 -17.56 -11.82
C PRO A 88 -2.82 -17.70 -11.59
N MET A 89 -3.40 -18.86 -11.91
CA MET A 89 -4.84 -19.13 -11.73
C MET A 89 -5.24 -19.28 -10.26
N VAL A 90 -4.33 -19.80 -9.41
CA VAL A 90 -4.56 -19.92 -7.97
C VAL A 90 -4.45 -18.55 -7.33
N ALA A 91 -3.44 -17.76 -7.72
CA ALA A 91 -3.27 -16.39 -7.25
C ALA A 91 -4.50 -15.53 -7.57
N GLU A 92 -4.99 -15.57 -8.82
CA GLU A 92 -6.18 -14.83 -9.25
C GLU A 92 -7.43 -15.23 -8.45
N TRP A 93 -7.67 -16.54 -8.29
CA TRP A 93 -8.79 -17.02 -7.50
C TRP A 93 -8.70 -16.56 -6.02
N VAL A 94 -7.49 -16.60 -5.44
CA VAL A 94 -7.25 -16.13 -4.07
C VAL A 94 -7.56 -14.64 -3.93
N GLU A 95 -7.11 -13.79 -4.85
CA GLU A 95 -7.40 -12.34 -4.84
C GLU A 95 -8.91 -12.06 -4.94
N ASP A 96 -9.59 -12.75 -5.87
CA ASP A 96 -11.01 -12.53 -6.14
C ASP A 96 -11.95 -13.00 -5.00
N ASN A 97 -11.54 -14.03 -4.25
CA ASN A 97 -12.43 -14.68 -3.28
C ASN A 97 -12.11 -14.34 -1.81
N LEU A 98 -10.87 -13.96 -1.51
CA LEU A 98 -10.41 -13.79 -0.13
C LEU A 98 -10.18 -12.33 0.28
N ASP A 99 -10.51 -11.37 -0.60
CA ASP A 99 -10.31 -9.94 -0.37
C ASP A 99 -8.85 -9.63 0.01
N VAL A 100 -7.93 -10.28 -0.71
CA VAL A 100 -6.49 -10.11 -0.53
C VAL A 100 -5.88 -9.51 -1.78
N THR A 101 -4.87 -8.66 -1.59
CA THR A 101 -4.09 -8.08 -2.68
C THR A 101 -2.67 -8.60 -2.61
N ARG A 102 -2.05 -8.90 -3.77
CA ARG A 102 -0.68 -9.43 -3.91
C ARG A 102 -0.55 -10.93 -3.68
N ALA A 103 -1.53 -11.71 -4.13
CA ALA A 103 -1.38 -13.17 -4.17
C ALA A 103 -0.31 -13.67 -5.15
N ARG A 104 0.21 -12.76 -5.97
CA ARG A 104 1.35 -12.97 -6.88
C ARG A 104 2.71 -12.80 -6.20
N ALA A 105 2.76 -12.41 -4.93
CA ALA A 105 4.01 -12.39 -4.17
C ALA A 105 4.51 -13.82 -3.92
N ASP A 106 5.79 -13.94 -3.57
CA ASP A 106 6.37 -15.24 -3.23
C ASP A 106 5.70 -15.80 -1.97
N ALA A 107 5.17 -17.02 -2.09
CA ALA A 107 4.71 -17.82 -0.98
C ALA A 107 5.82 -18.78 -0.54
N GLU A 108 5.75 -19.20 0.72
CA GLU A 108 6.56 -20.27 1.29
C GLU A 108 5.84 -21.59 1.05
N TRP A 109 6.48 -22.49 0.30
CA TRP A 109 5.97 -23.81 -0.02
C TRP A 109 6.67 -24.83 0.85
N SER A 110 5.88 -25.61 1.57
CA SER A 110 6.29 -26.81 2.28
C SER A 110 5.62 -28.04 1.64
N ALA A 111 5.97 -29.25 2.10
CA ALA A 111 5.36 -30.49 1.60
C ALA A 111 3.81 -30.45 1.63
N ASP A 112 3.23 -29.98 2.73
CA ASP A 112 1.79 -30.07 2.98
C ASP A 112 1.06 -28.73 2.83
N GLU A 113 1.75 -27.60 2.95
CA GLU A 113 1.13 -26.28 3.03
C GLU A 113 1.84 -25.24 2.17
N ILE A 114 1.07 -24.32 1.60
CA ILE A 114 1.57 -23.08 1.02
C ILE A 114 1.16 -21.92 1.92
N TYR A 115 2.14 -21.20 2.44
CA TYR A 115 1.93 -20.03 3.29
C TYR A 115 2.31 -18.75 2.56
N LEU A 116 1.36 -17.85 2.41
CA LEU A 116 1.53 -16.55 1.76
C LEU A 116 1.36 -15.43 2.80
N ALA A 117 2.47 -14.78 3.15
CA ALA A 117 2.45 -13.60 3.99
C ALA A 117 1.98 -12.36 3.19
N LEU A 118 1.04 -11.60 3.75
CA LEU A 118 0.42 -10.43 3.13
C LEU A 118 0.54 -9.17 4.01
N PRO A 119 1.77 -8.76 4.40
CA PRO A 119 1.96 -7.57 5.23
C PRO A 119 1.53 -6.29 4.49
N ARG A 120 0.86 -5.36 5.18
CA ARG A 120 0.35 -4.11 4.58
C ARG A 120 0.54 -2.93 5.54
N PRO A 121 0.38 -1.68 5.08
CA PRO A 121 0.41 -0.56 6.00
C PRO A 121 -0.80 -0.62 6.94
N GLY A 122 -0.58 -0.40 8.23
CA GLY A 122 -1.64 -0.38 9.24
C GLY A 122 -2.22 -1.74 9.60
N GLY A 123 -1.60 -2.84 9.17
CA GLY A 123 -2.12 -4.17 9.47
C GLY A 123 -1.25 -5.26 8.87
N ASP A 124 -1.64 -6.50 9.12
CA ASP A 124 -0.94 -7.67 8.63
C ASP A 124 -1.97 -8.71 8.18
N GLY A 125 -1.53 -9.73 7.48
CA GLY A 125 -2.41 -10.81 7.06
C GLY A 125 -1.64 -11.94 6.41
N TRP A 126 -2.32 -13.05 6.20
CA TRP A 126 -1.75 -14.24 5.59
C TRP A 126 -2.84 -15.13 4.99
N VAL A 127 -2.41 -15.98 4.06
CA VAL A 127 -3.21 -17.06 3.47
C VAL A 127 -2.41 -18.35 3.60
N ALA A 128 -3.00 -19.38 4.18
CA ALA A 128 -2.45 -20.72 4.21
C ALA A 128 -3.34 -21.65 3.37
N ILE A 129 -2.71 -22.48 2.54
CA ILE A 129 -3.40 -23.42 1.64
C ILE A 129 -2.85 -24.82 1.90
N ASP A 130 -3.71 -25.72 2.38
CA ASP A 130 -3.41 -27.14 2.46
C ASP A 130 -3.32 -27.71 1.03
N ARG A 131 -2.16 -28.25 0.68
CA ARG A 131 -1.85 -28.70 -0.69
C ARG A 131 -2.61 -29.96 -1.07
N ALA A 132 -2.93 -30.81 -0.09
CA ALA A 132 -3.57 -32.11 -0.33
C ALA A 132 -5.08 -31.96 -0.59
N SER A 133 -5.76 -31.20 0.26
CA SER A 133 -7.21 -30.98 0.25
C SER A 133 -7.63 -29.72 -0.50
N GLY A 134 -6.74 -28.72 -0.60
CA GLY A 134 -7.08 -27.38 -1.07
C GLY A 134 -7.84 -26.53 -0.05
N ALA A 135 -7.88 -26.94 1.23
CA ALA A 135 -8.47 -26.14 2.29
C ALA A 135 -7.65 -24.86 2.48
N ILE A 136 -8.33 -23.73 2.61
CA ILE A 136 -7.69 -22.42 2.73
C ILE A 136 -8.14 -21.76 4.03
N THR A 137 -7.17 -21.25 4.78
CA THR A 137 -7.39 -20.38 5.94
C THR A 137 -6.71 -19.06 5.70
N THR A 138 -7.37 -17.98 6.09
CA THR A 138 -6.84 -16.63 5.95
C THR A 138 -7.11 -15.84 7.21
N GLU A 139 -6.17 -14.98 7.56
CA GLU A 139 -6.36 -13.99 8.60
C GLU A 139 -5.96 -12.62 8.07
N GLN A 140 -6.77 -11.61 8.39
CA GLN A 140 -6.44 -10.22 8.15
C GLN A 140 -6.62 -9.42 9.41
N THR A 141 -5.56 -8.73 9.83
CA THR A 141 -5.57 -7.82 10.97
C THR A 141 -5.47 -6.37 10.48
N SER A 142 -6.30 -5.49 11.03
CA SER A 142 -6.26 -4.04 10.82
C SER A 142 -6.11 -3.32 12.15
N ARG A 143 -5.12 -2.43 12.23
CA ARG A 143 -4.84 -1.55 13.38
C ARG A 143 -5.40 -0.13 13.19
N GLY A 144 -6.21 0.06 12.14
CA GLY A 144 -6.88 1.32 11.84
C GLY A 144 -6.03 2.35 11.08
N TRP A 145 -6.64 3.50 10.82
CA TRP A 145 -6.08 4.53 9.94
C TRP A 145 -4.84 5.23 10.53
N ILE A 146 -4.72 5.32 11.86
CA ILE A 146 -3.54 5.88 12.54
C ILE A 146 -2.33 4.99 12.29
N ALA A 147 -2.46 3.68 12.52
CA ALA A 147 -1.42 2.71 12.23
C ALA A 147 -1.04 2.69 10.74
N TRP A 148 -2.01 2.91 9.85
CA TRP A 148 -1.77 3.04 8.41
C TRP A 148 -0.91 4.27 8.07
N LEU A 149 -1.25 5.45 8.61
CA LEU A 149 -0.44 6.66 8.45
C LEU A 149 0.96 6.52 9.05
N ASN A 150 1.06 5.85 10.20
CA ASN A 150 2.33 5.56 10.87
C ASN A 150 3.23 4.66 10.01
N ASP A 151 2.66 3.62 9.40
CA ASP A 151 3.41 2.74 8.51
C ASP A 151 3.83 3.45 7.21
N LEU A 152 2.99 4.35 6.68
CA LEU A 152 3.39 5.24 5.58
C LEU A 152 4.51 6.21 5.98
N HIS A 153 4.48 6.78 7.18
CA HIS A 153 5.55 7.65 7.68
C HIS A 153 6.89 6.90 7.78
N LYS A 154 6.84 5.62 8.18
CA LYS A 154 8.02 4.75 8.27
C LYS A 154 8.42 4.09 6.94
N GLY A 155 7.64 4.25 5.87
CA GLY A 155 7.80 3.50 4.62
C GLY A 155 7.61 1.98 4.75
N ARG A 156 7.00 1.51 5.84
CA ARG A 156 6.84 0.08 6.14
C ARG A 156 5.70 -0.53 5.31
N ASN A 157 5.95 -1.65 4.64
CA ASN A 157 4.97 -2.39 3.83
C ASN A 157 4.21 -1.55 2.77
N SER A 158 4.74 -0.38 2.40
CA SER A 158 4.03 0.67 1.65
C SER A 158 4.36 0.69 0.14
N GLY A 159 5.06 -0.33 -0.35
CA GLY A 159 5.49 -0.43 -1.75
C GLY A 159 6.76 0.37 -2.06
N THR A 160 7.28 0.21 -3.27
CA THR A 160 8.57 0.77 -3.69
C THR A 160 8.54 2.29 -3.92
N VAL A 161 7.39 2.84 -4.29
CA VAL A 161 7.20 4.29 -4.49
C VAL A 161 7.22 5.05 -3.16
N TRP A 162 7.00 4.36 -2.05
CA TRP A 162 6.80 4.94 -0.72
C TRP A 162 7.81 4.43 0.32
N LYS A 163 8.95 3.90 -0.13
CA LYS A 163 9.99 3.32 0.72
C LYS A 163 11.02 4.36 1.14
#